data_AF-A0A530L5F5-F1
#
_entry.id   AF-A0A530L5F5-F1
#
_cell.length_a   1.000
_cell.length_b   1.000
_cell.length_c   1.000
_cell.angle_alpha   90.00
_cell.angle_beta   90.00
_cell.angle_gamma   90.00
#
_symmetry.space_group_name_H-M   'P 1'
#
loop_
_entity.id
_entity.type
_entity.pdbx_description
1 polymer ?
#
loop_
_entity_poly.entity_id
_entity_poly.type
_entity_poly.pdbx_seq_one_letter_code
_entity_poly.pdbx_strand_id
1 'polypeptide(L)' 'LARMFDAGEDPLYLGRRLVRMAMEDIGLADPQALVVANAAKDAYDYLGSPEGELAFAEATVYLATAPKSNAVYT' A
#
# COMPACT_ATOMS: atom_id res chain seq x y z
N LEU A 1 -5.62 -7.45 4.82
CA LEU A 1 -4.67 -7.92 3.80
C LEU A 1 -4.70 -9.44 3.67
N ALA A 2 -4.28 -10.23 4.68
CA ALA A 2 -4.28 -11.70 4.63
C ALA A 2 -5.61 -12.30 4.11
N ARG A 3 -6.75 -11.92 4.72
CA ARG A 3 -8.08 -12.36 4.26
C ARG A 3 -8.40 -12.03 2.79
N MET A 4 -7.83 -10.98 2.22
CA MET A 4 -8.05 -10.61 0.82
C MET A 4 -7.20 -11.48 -0.12
N PHE A 5 -5.96 -11.80 0.28
CA PHE A 5 -5.14 -12.79 -0.43
C PHE A 5 -5.77 -14.19 -0.36
N ASP A 6 -6.24 -14.63 0.82
CA ASP A 6 -6.92 -15.91 0.99
C ASP A 6 -8.20 -16.02 0.15
N ALA A 7 -8.89 -14.89 -0.08
CA ALA A 7 -10.09 -14.82 -0.92
C ALA A 7 -9.77 -14.82 -2.43
N GLY A 8 -8.50 -14.76 -2.83
CA GLY A 8 -8.09 -14.72 -4.23
C GLY A 8 -8.28 -13.36 -4.91
N GLU A 9 -8.24 -12.26 -4.14
CA GLU A 9 -8.30 -10.91 -4.71
C GLU A 9 -7.12 -10.63 -5.65
N ASP A 10 -7.36 -9.85 -6.70
CA ASP A 10 -6.31 -9.41 -7.63
C ASP A 10 -5.21 -8.64 -6.85
N PRO A 11 -3.95 -9.09 -6.85
CA PRO A 11 -2.89 -8.37 -6.15
C PRO A 11 -2.69 -6.93 -6.64
N LEU A 12 -2.92 -6.69 -7.93
CA LEU A 12 -2.84 -5.33 -8.47
C LEU A 12 -4.01 -4.47 -7.96
N TYR A 13 -5.15 -5.07 -7.63
CA TYR A 13 -6.23 -4.38 -6.91
C TYR A 13 -5.79 -3.95 -5.51
N LEU A 14 -5.10 -4.82 -4.77
CA LEU A 14 -4.54 -4.48 -3.45
C LEU A 14 -3.49 -3.36 -3.55
N GLY A 15 -2.56 -3.45 -4.49
CA GLY A 15 -1.57 -2.40 -4.73
C GLY A 15 -2.21 -1.04 -5.03
N ARG A 16 -3.22 -1.00 -5.90
CA ARG A 16 -3.98 0.23 -6.19
C ARG A 16 -4.64 0.83 -4.94
N ARG A 17 -5.16 0.00 -4.05
CA ARG A 17 -5.77 0.44 -2.78
C ARG A 17 -4.75 1.05 -1.82
N LEU A 18 -3.55 0.47 -1.72
CA LEU A 18 -2.46 1.01 -0.90
C LEU A 18 -2.00 2.37 -1.41
N VAL A 19 -1.80 2.52 -2.73
CA VAL A 19 -1.42 3.80 -3.34
C VAL A 19 -2.48 4.87 -3.12
N ARG A 20 -3.77 4.52 -3.24
CA ARG A 20 -4.87 5.44 -2.94
C ARG A 20 -4.85 5.90 -1.48
N MET A 21 -4.68 4.97 -0.53
CA MET A 21 -4.59 5.27 0.91
C MET A 21 -3.43 6.22 1.22
N ALA A 22 -2.28 6.05 0.57
CA ALA A 22 -1.13 6.95 0.73
C ALA A 22 -1.46 8.41 0.35
N MET A 23 -2.26 8.62 -0.70
CA MET A 23 -2.64 9.97 -1.14
C MET A 23 -3.83 10.56 -0.36
N GLU A 24 -4.82 9.74 -0.04
CA GLU A 24 -6.10 10.15 0.55
C GLU A 24 -6.01 10.38 2.06
N ASP A 25 -5.35 9.47 2.79
CA ASP A 25 -5.37 9.44 4.26
C ASP A 25 -4.08 9.99 4.90
N ILE A 26 -2.97 10.05 4.14
CA ILE A 26 -1.66 10.51 4.63
C ILE A 26 -1.24 11.81 3.95
N GLY A 27 -1.29 11.85 2.61
CA GLY A 27 -1.03 13.06 1.84
C GLY A 27 0.31 13.72 2.20
N LEU A 28 0.27 15.03 2.50
CA LEU A 28 1.47 15.80 2.86
C LEU A 28 1.93 15.62 4.31
N ALA A 29 1.20 14.89 5.16
CA ALA A 29 1.69 14.60 6.50
C ALA A 29 2.90 13.66 6.49
N ASP A 30 2.98 12.79 5.48
CA ASP A 30 4.18 12.03 5.15
C ASP A 30 4.23 11.67 3.65
N PRO A 31 4.89 12.51 2.82
CA PRO A 31 4.99 12.26 1.39
C PRO A 31 5.72 10.95 1.01
N GLN A 32 6.49 10.34 1.93
CA GLN A 32 7.15 9.05 1.64
C GLN A 32 6.15 7.90 1.52
N ALA A 33 4.94 8.02 2.07
CA ALA A 33 3.89 7.01 1.97
C ALA A 33 3.58 6.60 0.53
N LEU A 34 3.57 7.56 -0.41
CA LEU A 34 3.32 7.27 -1.83
C LEU A 34 4.47 6.48 -2.45
N VAL A 35 5.71 6.82 -2.11
CA VAL A 35 6.91 6.14 -2.60
C VAL A 35 6.95 4.70 -2.09
N VAL A 36 6.69 4.49 -0.80
CA VAL A 36 6.61 3.16 -0.18
C VAL A 36 5.53 2.30 -0.82
N ALA A 37 4.33 2.85 -1.03
CA ALA A 37 3.23 2.11 -1.66
C ALA A 37 3.54 1.70 -3.11
N ASN A 38 4.16 2.59 -3.90
CA ASN A 38 4.59 2.26 -5.26
C ASN A 38 5.71 1.22 -5.27
N ALA A 39 6.71 1.37 -4.41
CA ALA A 39 7.82 0.40 -4.28
C ALA A 39 7.31 -1.00 -3.90
N ALA A 40 6.31 -1.08 -3.02
CA ALA A 40 5.70 -2.35 -2.65
C ALA A 40 4.95 -3.02 -3.82
N LYS A 41 4.26 -2.23 -4.65
CA LYS A 41 3.65 -2.73 -5.89
C LYS A 41 4.72 -3.24 -6.85
N ASP A 42 5.81 -2.49 -7.05
CA ASP A 42 6.85 -2.91 -8.00
C ASP A 42 7.61 -4.14 -7.49
N ALA A 43 7.81 -4.26 -6.16
CA ALA A 43 8.34 -5.46 -5.54
C ALA A 43 7.42 -6.67 -5.73
N TYR A 44 6.10 -6.47 -5.61
CA TYR A 44 5.12 -7.52 -5.90
C TYR A 44 5.20 -7.98 -7.36
N ASP A 45 5.23 -7.04 -8.31
CA ASP A 45 5.35 -7.36 -9.74
C ASP A 45 6.64 -8.11 -10.07
N TYR A 46 7.74 -7.79 -9.37
CA TYR A 46 9.03 -8.42 -9.57
C TYR A 46 9.13 -9.83 -8.96
N LEU A 47 8.61 -10.01 -7.74
CA LEU A 47 8.76 -11.27 -6.99
C LEU A 47 7.61 -12.25 -7.21
N GLY A 48 6.39 -11.75 -7.46
CA GLY A 48 5.18 -12.56 -7.48
C GLY A 48 4.76 -13.05 -6.09
N SER A 49 3.71 -13.88 -6.03
CA SER A 49 3.29 -14.53 -4.79
C SER A 49 4.07 -15.83 -4.56
N PRO A 50 4.42 -16.18 -3.30
CA PRO A 50 4.06 -15.48 -2.05
C PRO A 50 5.02 -14.37 -1.61
N GLU A 51 6.23 -14.28 -2.15
CA GLU A 51 7.29 -13.39 -1.64
C GLU A 51 6.90 -11.90 -1.71
N GLY A 52 6.20 -11.48 -2.77
CA GLY A 52 5.70 -10.13 -2.97
C GLY A 52 4.61 -9.72 -1.97
N GLU A 53 3.91 -10.67 -1.36
CA GLU A 53 2.87 -10.38 -0.36
C GLU A 53 3.47 -9.70 0.89
N LEU A 54 4.73 -10.01 1.20
CA LEU A 54 5.48 -9.38 2.27
C LEU A 54 5.68 -7.88 2.01
N ALA A 55 5.89 -7.48 0.75
CA ALA A 55 6.01 -6.06 0.38
C ALA A 55 4.71 -5.31 0.64
N PHE A 56 3.55 -5.91 0.31
CA PHE A 56 2.25 -5.32 0.66
C PHE A 56 1.98 -5.32 2.16
N ALA A 57 2.43 -6.33 2.89
CA ALA A 57 2.31 -6.34 4.34
C ALA A 57 3.12 -5.20 4.99
N GLU A 58 4.38 -5.03 4.58
CA GLU A 58 5.26 -3.94 5.04
C GLU A 58 4.64 -2.57 4.75
N ALA A 59 4.24 -2.33 3.50
CA ALA A 59 3.57 -1.09 3.12
C ALA A 59 2.27 -0.85 3.91
N THR A 60 1.47 -1.90 4.16
CA THR A 60 0.24 -1.76 4.95
C THR A 60 0.54 -1.28 6.37
N VAL A 61 1.56 -1.84 7.03
CA VAL A 61 1.96 -1.44 8.39
C VAL A 61 2.52 -0.01 8.40
N TYR A 62 3.33 0.34 7.40
CA TYR A 62 3.83 1.70 7.22
C TYR A 62 2.67 2.70 7.12
N LEU A 63 1.73 2.47 6.19
CA LEU A 63 0.59 3.35 5.98
C LEU A 63 -0.32 3.41 7.22
N ALA A 64 -0.51 2.30 7.93
CA ALA A 64 -1.30 2.26 9.16
C ALA A 64 -0.70 3.14 10.27
N THR A 65 0.63 3.18 10.40
CA THR A 65 1.34 3.89 11.46
C THR A 65 1.77 5.32 11.10
N ALA A 66 1.76 5.67 9.80
CA ALA A 66 2.12 7.01 9.32
C ALA A 66 1.21 8.13 9.87
N PRO A 67 1.70 9.37 10.01
CA PRO A 67 0.87 10.55 10.30
C PRO A 67 -0.26 10.69 9.27
N LYS A 68 -1.48 10.99 9.75
CA LYS A 68 -2.67 11.09 8.88
C LYS A 68 -3.03 12.53 8.58
N SER A 69 -3.31 12.84 7.32
CA SER A 69 -3.85 14.12 6.89
C SER A 69 -4.57 13.97 5.56
N ASN A 70 -5.84 14.35 5.55
CA ASN A 70 -6.67 14.44 4.35
C ASN A 70 -6.71 15.87 3.77
N ALA A 71 -5.88 16.80 4.26
CA ALA A 71 -5.95 18.22 3.89
C ALA A 71 -5.68 18.52 2.41
N VAL A 72 -5.07 17.58 1.67
CA VAL A 72 -4.89 17.67 0.21
C VAL A 72 -6.09 17.10 -0.54
N TYR A 73 -6.81 16.17 0.09
CA TYR A 73 -7.92 15.45 -0.51
C TYR A 73 -9.25 16.22 -0.37
N THR A 74 -9.44 16.95 0.74
CA THR A 74 -10.61 17.80 1.03
C THR A 74 -10.35 19.26 0.69
#